data_AF-A0A9D4KT42-F1
#
_entry.id   AF-A0A9D4KT42-F1
#
_cell.length_a   1.000
_cell.length_b   1.000
_cell.length_c   1.000
_cell.angle_alpha   90.00
_cell.angle_beta   90.00
_cell.angle_gamma   90.00
#
_symmetry.space_group_name_H-M   'P 1'
#
loop_
_entity.id
_entity.type
_entity.pdbx_description
1 polymer ?
#
loop_
_entity_poly.entity_id
_entity_poly.type
_entity_poly.pdbx_seq_one_letter_code
_entity_poly.pdbx_strand_id
1 'polypeptide(L)'
;MKYLCFVFAIFGFNLISFSKADCPTISPPLNGSVSFTNGSSDGSVASFLCKTGYVIDGSSASTCQNDTWDASAPFCNITNCGQPVAPTNGTVKLAATTYGSLAQMSCDKGFASEGSKYIFCDVNGWTPSNFVCRIIQCPAGDALKIPNGVLTPTVSGSVDYGSMATLTCNVGYVVSGVNVSVCQADKTWSAHGTCTELDCGPPQIVDHGIHVLSYTSTKLGNTATVQCGTGYQAEGGTNTMFCGNDGNWAPQVKCAKIDCGKPSNITNGVITVNSTVYASTALVACKDGYVIGNVTRQGNMECQADGSWKPSITCTLYDCGSPPVPQNANVQLYGKVTYGTLAALSCKTGYKPQSTNYIVCLVGGWTPSSLTCQIKTCPDVPVLPNGEVTLTTGEITYNSTATLRCKSGYVVSGPNVSVCQEVWSSFGTCVTIDCGPPIAPSNSNVTFVGTKFGNTAVVHCETGYQIDGATDTMTCESNGMWSSGIVCAQIGQGDLNQDSRSQNAV
;
A
#
# COMPACT_ATOMS: atom_id res chain seq x y z
N MET A 1 -93.13 35.88 140.73
CA MET A 1 -94.56 35.96 141.09
C MET A 1 -95.20 34.58 140.88
N LYS A 2 -96.25 34.26 141.65
CA LYS A 2 -97.47 33.49 141.30
C LYS A 2 -97.54 32.85 139.89
N TYR A 3 -97.99 31.61 139.66
CA TYR A 3 -98.41 30.44 140.47
C TYR A 3 -98.10 29.16 139.62
N LEU A 4 -97.96 27.91 140.13
CA LEU A 4 -99.01 26.88 140.35
C LEU A 4 -100.22 26.96 139.37
N CYS A 5 -100.82 25.90 138.81
CA CYS A 5 -100.54 24.45 138.72
C CYS A 5 -101.39 23.90 137.51
N PHE A 6 -101.87 22.66 137.31
CA PHE A 6 -101.96 21.40 138.09
C PHE A 6 -101.73 20.16 137.16
N VAL A 7 -102.01 18.97 137.69
CA VAL A 7 -101.72 17.59 137.24
C VAL A 7 -102.90 16.91 136.47
N PHE A 8 -102.64 15.71 135.90
CA PHE A 8 -103.53 14.68 135.29
C PHE A 8 -103.80 14.86 133.78
N ALA A 9 -103.30 14.00 132.88
CA ALA A 9 -103.55 12.55 132.64
C ALA A 9 -104.92 12.29 131.94
N ILE A 10 -105.00 11.57 130.83
CA ILE A 10 -104.85 10.10 130.76
C ILE A 10 -104.42 9.60 129.34
N PHE A 11 -103.54 8.59 129.33
CA PHE A 11 -103.22 7.56 128.31
C PHE A 11 -103.37 7.82 126.79
N GLY A 12 -102.26 7.63 126.08
CA GLY A 12 -102.22 7.10 124.71
C GLY A 12 -100.95 6.25 124.53
N PHE A 13 -101.10 4.95 124.24
CA PHE A 13 -99.96 4.08 123.95
C PHE A 13 -99.37 4.41 122.57
N ASN A 14 -98.05 4.39 122.45
CA ASN A 14 -97.37 4.29 121.17
C ASN A 14 -96.15 3.37 121.29
N LEU A 15 -95.90 2.57 120.26
CA LEU A 15 -94.76 1.65 120.20
C LEU A 15 -93.51 2.44 119.82
N ILE A 16 -92.45 2.33 120.63
CA ILE A 16 -91.11 2.74 120.18
C ILE A 16 -90.56 1.59 119.35
N SER A 17 -90.81 1.65 118.04
CA SER A 17 -90.07 0.85 117.06
C SER A 17 -88.61 1.30 117.06
N PHE A 18 -87.68 0.39 117.32
CA PHE A 18 -86.27 0.61 116.95
C PHE A 18 -86.14 0.58 115.43
N SER A 19 -86.25 1.74 114.79
CA SER A 19 -85.70 1.92 113.44
C SER A 19 -84.19 1.83 113.53
N LYS A 20 -83.60 0.78 112.94
CA LYS A 20 -82.16 0.73 112.68
C LYS A 20 -81.80 1.90 111.75
N ALA A 21 -80.72 2.63 112.03
CA ALA A 21 -80.58 3.97 111.45
C ALA A 21 -80.14 3.91 109.97
N ASP A 22 -80.62 4.89 109.22
CA ASP A 22 -80.35 5.01 107.79
C ASP A 22 -78.90 5.41 107.54
N CYS A 23 -78.24 4.75 106.58
CA CYS A 23 -76.88 5.08 106.18
C CYS A 23 -76.81 6.43 105.43
N PRO A 24 -75.69 7.18 105.53
CA PRO A 24 -75.55 8.50 104.92
C PRO A 24 -75.67 8.47 103.38
N THR A 25 -76.23 9.51 102.78
CA THR A 25 -76.49 9.59 101.34
C THR A 25 -75.21 9.48 100.50
N ILE A 26 -75.10 8.42 99.70
CA ILE A 26 -74.06 8.30 98.67
C ILE A 26 -74.48 9.06 97.40
N SER A 27 -73.60 9.94 96.91
CA SER A 27 -73.72 10.58 95.60
C SER A 27 -73.32 9.62 94.46
N PRO A 28 -73.92 9.72 93.26
CA PRO A 28 -73.46 8.98 92.09
C PRO A 28 -72.00 9.33 91.76
N PRO A 29 -71.15 8.36 91.37
CA PRO A 29 -69.77 8.62 91.03
C PRO A 29 -69.66 9.44 89.73
N LEU A 30 -68.56 10.19 89.59
CA LEU A 30 -68.30 10.97 88.37
C LEU A 30 -68.24 10.03 87.16
N ASN A 31 -69.09 10.30 86.15
CA ASN A 31 -69.31 9.42 85.00
C ASN A 31 -69.93 8.04 85.29
N GLY A 32 -70.67 7.91 86.39
CA GLY A 32 -71.63 6.83 86.60
C GLY A 32 -72.97 7.32 87.15
N SER A 33 -73.72 6.37 87.69
CA SER A 33 -74.96 6.53 88.43
C SER A 33 -74.98 5.58 89.63
N VAL A 34 -75.89 5.84 90.57
CA VAL A 34 -76.20 4.94 91.69
C VAL A 34 -77.71 4.72 91.72
N SER A 35 -78.11 3.50 92.07
CA SER A 35 -79.51 3.11 92.32
C SER A 35 -79.59 2.35 93.63
N PHE A 36 -80.71 2.46 94.34
CA PHE A 36 -80.87 1.89 95.68
C PHE A 36 -82.07 0.93 95.71
N THR A 37 -81.94 -0.22 96.36
CA THR A 37 -83.04 -1.19 96.47
C THR A 37 -84.15 -0.72 97.43
N ASN A 38 -83.80 -0.09 98.55
CA ASN A 38 -84.76 0.46 99.52
C ASN A 38 -84.23 1.75 100.18
N GLY A 39 -83.78 2.70 99.35
CA GLY A 39 -83.20 3.97 99.81
C GLY A 39 -81.94 3.77 100.66
N SER A 40 -81.89 4.43 101.82
CA SER A 40 -80.78 4.42 102.78
C SER A 40 -80.95 3.45 103.95
N SER A 41 -82.03 2.67 103.99
CA SER A 41 -82.34 1.77 105.11
C SER A 41 -81.34 0.62 105.27
N ASP A 42 -81.18 0.11 106.50
CA ASP A 42 -80.31 -1.06 106.77
C ASP A 42 -80.76 -2.29 105.97
N GLY A 43 -79.79 -2.96 105.34
CA GLY A 43 -80.02 -4.02 104.35
C GLY A 43 -80.32 -3.51 102.92
N SER A 44 -80.47 -2.19 102.70
CA SER A 44 -80.53 -1.61 101.35
C SER A 44 -79.17 -1.74 100.64
N VAL A 45 -79.22 -1.94 99.33
CA VAL A 45 -78.04 -2.10 98.46
C VAL A 45 -77.99 -0.92 97.49
N ALA A 46 -76.91 -0.17 97.54
CA ALA A 46 -76.52 0.81 96.53
C ALA A 46 -75.81 0.08 95.40
N SER A 47 -76.41 0.03 94.20
CA SER A 47 -75.82 -0.53 92.99
C SER A 47 -75.28 0.58 92.10
N PHE A 48 -74.01 0.47 91.70
CA PHE A 48 -73.30 1.48 90.91
C PHE A 48 -73.14 1.03 89.45
N LEU A 49 -73.33 1.95 88.51
CA LEU A 49 -73.17 1.69 87.08
C LEU A 49 -72.43 2.84 86.41
N CYS A 50 -71.36 2.54 85.67
CA CYS A 50 -70.63 3.53 84.90
C CYS A 50 -71.30 3.81 83.54
N LYS A 51 -71.13 5.02 83.02
CA LYS A 51 -71.57 5.38 81.66
C LYS A 51 -70.80 4.57 80.62
N THR A 52 -71.38 4.35 79.44
CA THR A 52 -70.71 3.69 78.31
C THR A 52 -69.34 4.30 78.04
N GLY A 53 -68.30 3.47 77.96
CA GLY A 53 -66.91 3.91 77.83
C GLY A 53 -66.18 4.17 79.15
N TYR A 54 -66.78 3.88 80.29
CA TYR A 54 -66.15 3.92 81.61
C TYR A 54 -66.31 2.58 82.32
N VAL A 55 -65.25 2.13 82.99
CA VAL A 55 -65.17 0.88 83.77
C VAL A 55 -65.17 1.22 85.25
N ILE A 56 -65.79 0.36 86.05
CA ILE A 56 -65.92 0.51 87.49
C ILE A 56 -64.65 0.03 88.21
N ASP A 57 -64.15 0.84 89.14
CA ASP A 57 -62.95 0.60 89.93
C ASP A 57 -63.29 0.76 91.42
N GLY A 58 -63.22 -0.35 92.16
CA GLY A 58 -63.86 -0.53 93.47
C GLY A 58 -65.13 -1.39 93.40
N SER A 59 -65.91 -1.42 94.48
CA SER A 59 -67.10 -2.29 94.58
C SER A 59 -68.25 -1.81 93.71
N SER A 60 -68.82 -2.71 92.89
CA SER A 60 -69.98 -2.43 92.04
C SER A 60 -71.31 -2.33 92.80
N ALA A 61 -71.34 -2.80 94.05
CA ALA A 61 -72.42 -2.58 94.98
C ALA A 61 -71.88 -2.29 96.39
N SER A 62 -72.69 -1.66 97.23
CA SER A 62 -72.42 -1.41 98.64
C SER A 62 -73.69 -1.64 99.46
N THR A 63 -73.59 -2.25 100.63
CA THR A 63 -74.72 -2.57 101.52
C THR A 63 -74.73 -1.63 102.73
N CYS A 64 -75.90 -1.12 103.11
CA CYS A 64 -76.06 -0.42 104.37
C CYS A 64 -76.12 -1.44 105.52
N GLN A 65 -75.15 -1.40 106.43
CA GLN A 65 -75.09 -2.26 107.61
C GLN A 65 -74.64 -1.46 108.84
N ASN A 66 -75.48 -1.42 109.88
CA ASN A 66 -75.19 -0.74 111.15
C ASN A 66 -74.78 0.73 110.91
N ASP A 67 -75.67 1.46 110.25
CA ASP A 67 -75.61 2.91 110.02
C ASP A 67 -74.44 3.35 109.10
N THR A 68 -73.70 2.39 108.52
CA THR A 68 -72.53 2.61 107.64
C THR A 68 -72.66 1.78 106.35
N TRP A 69 -72.15 2.31 105.23
CA TRP A 69 -72.02 1.56 103.97
C TRP A 69 -70.76 0.68 103.97
N ASP A 70 -70.88 -0.60 103.62
CA ASP A 70 -69.77 -1.56 103.66
C ASP A 70 -68.64 -1.29 102.63
N ALA A 71 -68.96 -0.57 101.54
CA ALA A 71 -68.00 -0.04 100.58
C ALA A 71 -68.27 1.43 100.22
N SER A 72 -67.18 2.18 99.98
CA SER A 72 -67.25 3.54 99.43
C SER A 72 -67.73 3.54 97.97
N ALA A 73 -68.26 4.67 97.49
CA ALA A 73 -68.58 4.84 96.08
C ALA A 73 -67.34 4.58 95.18
N PRO A 74 -67.47 3.76 94.11
CA PRO A 74 -66.36 3.41 93.24
C PRO A 74 -66.01 4.53 92.26
N PHE A 75 -64.83 4.46 91.64
CA PHE A 75 -64.44 5.36 90.56
C PHE A 75 -64.91 4.79 89.21
N CYS A 76 -65.46 5.62 88.34
CA CYS A 76 -65.70 5.27 86.94
C CYS A 76 -64.55 5.81 86.08
N ASN A 77 -63.56 4.97 85.82
CA ASN A 77 -62.38 5.30 85.04
C ASN A 77 -62.66 5.07 83.55
N ILE A 78 -62.25 5.98 82.66
CA ILE A 78 -62.49 5.84 81.22
C ILE A 78 -61.76 4.61 80.67
N THR A 79 -62.44 3.79 79.85
CA THR A 79 -61.83 2.62 79.22
C THR A 79 -60.59 3.06 78.44
N ASN A 80 -59.44 2.47 78.76
CA ASN A 80 -58.16 2.76 78.12
C ASN A 80 -57.72 1.51 77.35
N CYS A 81 -57.87 1.53 76.03
CA CYS A 81 -57.53 0.41 75.15
C CYS A 81 -56.00 0.21 74.97
N GLY A 82 -55.18 1.05 75.63
CA GLY A 82 -53.73 1.07 75.42
C GLY A 82 -53.34 1.52 74.01
N GLN A 83 -52.06 1.39 73.67
CA GLN A 83 -51.58 1.61 72.31
C GLN A 83 -51.96 0.41 71.42
N PRO A 84 -52.57 0.61 70.24
CA PRO A 84 -52.82 -0.49 69.30
C PRO A 84 -51.52 -1.19 68.90
N VAL A 85 -51.57 -2.51 68.76
CA VAL A 85 -50.47 -3.29 68.17
C VAL A 85 -50.31 -2.87 66.71
N ALA A 86 -49.08 -2.59 66.29
CA ALA A 86 -48.79 -2.27 64.90
C ALA A 86 -48.91 -3.53 64.00
N PRO A 87 -49.54 -3.42 62.82
CA PRO A 87 -49.58 -4.52 61.86
C PRO A 87 -48.17 -4.80 61.32
N THR A 88 -47.87 -6.06 61.02
CA THR A 88 -46.58 -6.44 60.41
C THR A 88 -46.40 -5.72 59.07
N ASN A 89 -45.27 -5.02 58.89
CA ASN A 89 -44.99 -4.13 57.75
C ASN A 89 -46.00 -2.96 57.65
N GLY A 90 -46.31 -2.34 58.79
CA GLY A 90 -47.09 -1.11 58.87
C GLY A 90 -46.96 -0.38 60.20
N THR A 91 -47.64 0.76 60.29
CA THR A 91 -47.52 1.74 61.36
C THR A 91 -48.90 2.18 61.86
N VAL A 92 -48.93 2.66 63.11
CA VAL A 92 -50.13 3.19 63.78
C VAL A 92 -49.93 4.68 64.05
N LYS A 93 -50.82 5.52 63.52
CA LYS A 93 -50.93 6.93 63.92
C LYS A 93 -52.10 7.09 64.88
N LEU A 94 -51.77 7.33 66.14
CA LEU A 94 -52.70 7.35 67.27
C LEU A 94 -53.06 8.80 67.67
N ALA A 95 -54.33 9.04 68.02
CA ALA A 95 -54.76 10.32 68.60
C ALA A 95 -54.72 10.29 70.15
N ALA A 96 -55.32 9.27 70.75
CA ALA A 96 -55.33 8.96 72.19
C ALA A 96 -55.70 7.48 72.41
N THR A 97 -55.57 6.96 73.63
CA THR A 97 -55.82 5.54 73.94
C THR A 97 -57.17 5.26 74.61
N THR A 98 -57.98 6.29 74.89
CA THR A 98 -59.22 6.18 75.68
C THR A 98 -60.45 5.94 74.81
N TYR A 99 -61.56 5.50 75.41
CA TYR A 99 -62.84 5.25 74.72
C TYR A 99 -63.23 6.35 73.72
N GLY A 100 -63.66 5.95 72.52
CA GLY A 100 -64.00 6.85 71.42
C GLY A 100 -62.81 7.41 70.64
N SER A 101 -61.56 7.18 71.08
CA SER A 101 -60.38 7.60 70.34
C SER A 101 -60.22 6.83 69.03
N LEU A 102 -59.68 7.50 68.01
CA LEU A 102 -59.36 6.93 66.70
C LEU A 102 -57.85 6.62 66.59
N ALA A 103 -57.53 5.50 65.95
CA ALA A 103 -56.20 5.23 65.42
C ALA A 103 -56.29 4.98 63.91
N GLN A 104 -55.35 5.57 63.16
CA GLN A 104 -55.19 5.36 61.73
C GLN A 104 -54.09 4.33 61.50
N MET A 105 -54.43 3.27 60.77
CA MET A 105 -53.50 2.26 60.31
C MET A 105 -52.92 2.64 58.95
N SER A 106 -51.66 2.29 58.71
CA SER A 106 -50.97 2.49 57.43
C SER A 106 -49.97 1.38 57.19
N CYS A 107 -49.69 1.06 55.93
CA CYS A 107 -48.72 0.05 55.55
C CYS A 107 -47.40 0.69 55.11
N ASP A 108 -46.31 -0.04 55.30
CA ASP A 108 -44.98 0.39 54.88
C ASP A 108 -44.84 0.35 53.35
N LYS A 109 -43.82 1.04 52.82
CA LYS A 109 -43.60 1.14 51.37
C LYS A 109 -43.38 -0.25 50.76
N GLY A 110 -44.25 -0.63 49.83
CA GLY A 110 -44.26 -1.96 49.21
C GLY A 110 -45.39 -2.87 49.68
N PHE A 111 -46.19 -2.42 50.65
CA PHE A 111 -47.32 -3.19 51.17
C PHE A 111 -48.66 -2.48 50.91
N ALA A 112 -49.65 -3.24 50.46
CA ALA A 112 -51.02 -2.79 50.24
C ALA A 112 -51.88 -3.08 51.48
N SER A 113 -52.68 -2.08 51.86
CA SER A 113 -53.65 -2.18 52.95
C SER A 113 -54.90 -2.96 52.53
N GLU A 114 -55.23 -4.01 53.26
CA GLU A 114 -56.53 -4.70 53.25
C GLU A 114 -57.26 -4.44 54.59
N GLY A 115 -58.59 -4.41 54.57
CA GLY A 115 -59.41 -4.13 55.76
C GLY A 115 -59.51 -2.65 56.12
N SER A 116 -59.94 -2.36 57.35
CA SER A 116 -60.32 -1.01 57.79
C SER A 116 -59.11 -0.16 58.17
N LYS A 117 -58.83 0.91 57.42
CA LYS A 117 -57.72 1.85 57.70
C LYS A 117 -57.86 2.64 59.01
N TYR A 118 -59.03 2.61 59.63
CA TYR A 118 -59.33 3.30 60.86
C TYR A 118 -59.94 2.32 61.85
N ILE A 119 -59.44 2.39 63.09
CA ILE A 119 -59.94 1.64 64.24
C ILE A 119 -60.31 2.62 65.36
N PHE A 120 -61.24 2.23 66.21
CA PHE A 120 -61.66 3.02 67.37
C PHE A 120 -61.55 2.20 68.66
N CYS A 121 -61.33 2.89 69.78
CA CYS A 121 -61.32 2.30 71.10
C CYS A 121 -62.77 2.15 71.60
N ASP A 122 -63.28 0.93 71.54
CA ASP A 122 -64.58 0.51 72.07
C ASP A 122 -64.43 0.01 73.52
N VAL A 123 -65.55 -0.27 74.21
CA VAL A 123 -65.57 -0.86 75.56
C VAL A 123 -64.82 -2.20 75.64
N ASN A 124 -64.71 -2.94 74.52
CA ASN A 124 -64.01 -4.22 74.43
C ASN A 124 -62.55 -4.10 73.92
N GLY A 125 -62.05 -2.89 73.67
CA GLY A 125 -60.72 -2.66 73.07
C GLY A 125 -60.78 -2.08 71.65
N TRP A 126 -59.67 -2.19 70.93
CA TRP A 126 -59.51 -1.65 69.58
C TRP A 126 -60.24 -2.46 68.52
N THR A 127 -61.14 -1.83 67.76
CA THR A 127 -62.00 -2.50 66.76
C THR A 127 -62.17 -1.64 65.49
N PRO A 128 -62.33 -2.24 64.29
CA PRO A 128 -62.20 -3.67 63.97
C PRO A 128 -60.75 -4.11 63.76
N SER A 129 -60.39 -5.31 64.21
CA SER A 129 -59.04 -5.89 64.12
C SER A 129 -58.71 -6.52 62.76
N ASN A 130 -59.34 -6.07 61.66
CA ASN A 130 -59.25 -6.70 60.34
C ASN A 130 -58.20 -6.07 59.39
N PHE A 131 -57.40 -5.11 59.85
CA PHE A 131 -56.41 -4.44 59.01
C PHE A 131 -55.16 -5.30 58.81
N VAL A 132 -54.78 -5.55 57.55
CA VAL A 132 -53.61 -6.36 57.18
C VAL A 132 -52.81 -5.67 56.08
N CYS A 133 -51.48 -5.66 56.22
CA CYS A 133 -50.55 -5.23 55.18
C CYS A 133 -50.03 -6.43 54.41
N ARG A 134 -50.47 -6.60 53.15
CA ARG A 134 -49.93 -7.64 52.25
C ARG A 134 -48.89 -7.04 51.33
N ILE A 135 -47.83 -7.78 51.01
CA ILE A 135 -46.84 -7.32 50.04
C ILE A 135 -47.51 -7.09 48.68
N ILE A 136 -47.11 -6.04 47.98
CA ILE A 136 -47.60 -5.73 46.64
C ILE A 136 -47.05 -6.77 45.67
N GLN A 137 -47.91 -7.28 44.79
CA GLN A 137 -47.56 -8.22 43.73
C GLN A 137 -47.86 -7.59 42.38
N CYS A 138 -46.91 -7.67 41.45
CA CYS A 138 -47.04 -7.13 40.09
C CYS A 138 -47.50 -8.21 39.09
N PRO A 139 -48.02 -7.81 37.91
CA PRO A 139 -48.44 -8.75 36.87
C PRO A 139 -47.33 -9.72 36.45
N ALA A 140 -47.72 -10.97 36.20
CA ALA A 140 -46.85 -12.06 35.77
C ALA A 140 -47.48 -12.84 34.60
N GLY A 141 -46.74 -13.76 33.98
CA GLY A 141 -47.23 -14.58 32.87
C GLY A 141 -47.50 -13.76 31.61
N ASP A 142 -48.65 -13.97 30.97
CA ASP A 142 -48.99 -13.33 29.68
C ASP A 142 -48.97 -11.80 29.69
N ALA A 143 -49.16 -11.17 30.85
CA ALA A 143 -49.06 -9.72 31.02
C ALA A 143 -47.65 -9.14 30.79
N LEU A 144 -46.64 -9.99 30.62
CA LEU A 144 -45.24 -9.62 30.39
C LEU A 144 -44.80 -9.71 28.92
N LYS A 145 -45.71 -10.09 28.02
CA LYS A 145 -45.49 -10.06 26.56
C LYS A 145 -45.52 -8.62 26.07
N ILE A 146 -44.47 -8.18 25.39
CA ILE A 146 -44.40 -6.86 24.74
C ILE A 146 -44.16 -7.02 23.22
N PRO A 147 -44.35 -5.98 22.39
CA PRO A 147 -44.01 -6.06 20.98
C PRO A 147 -42.55 -6.48 20.77
N ASN A 148 -42.36 -7.61 20.08
CA ASN A 148 -41.07 -8.20 19.73
C ASN A 148 -40.15 -8.56 20.92
N GLY A 149 -40.70 -8.79 22.11
CA GLY A 149 -39.94 -9.25 23.28
C GLY A 149 -40.79 -9.66 24.48
N VAL A 150 -40.11 -9.99 25.58
CA VAL A 150 -40.73 -10.45 26.83
C VAL A 150 -39.95 -9.91 28.03
N LEU A 151 -40.68 -9.45 29.05
CA LEU A 151 -40.11 -9.21 30.38
C LEU A 151 -40.06 -10.54 31.14
N THR A 152 -38.87 -10.98 31.53
CA THR A 152 -38.67 -12.19 32.34
C THR A 152 -38.35 -11.81 33.79
N PRO A 153 -39.22 -12.12 34.77
CA PRO A 153 -38.93 -11.88 36.18
C PRO A 153 -37.70 -12.67 36.60
N THR A 154 -36.83 -12.05 37.40
CA THR A 154 -35.58 -12.68 37.88
C THR A 154 -35.85 -13.72 38.99
N VAL A 155 -37.11 -13.86 39.40
CA VAL A 155 -37.59 -14.79 40.42
C VAL A 155 -38.62 -15.76 39.82
N SER A 156 -38.53 -17.04 40.20
CA SER A 156 -39.41 -18.12 39.73
C SER A 156 -40.65 -18.34 40.60
N GLY A 157 -40.98 -17.38 41.46
CA GLY A 157 -42.07 -17.46 42.45
C GLY A 157 -43.01 -16.27 42.36
N SER A 158 -43.41 -15.71 43.51
CA SER A 158 -44.20 -14.49 43.58
C SER A 158 -43.40 -13.27 43.09
N VAL A 159 -44.02 -12.46 42.24
CA VAL A 159 -43.46 -11.20 41.73
C VAL A 159 -43.81 -10.08 42.70
N ASP A 160 -43.14 -10.08 43.84
CA ASP A 160 -43.41 -9.16 44.94
C ASP A 160 -42.71 -7.80 44.75
N TYR A 161 -43.07 -6.78 45.55
CA TYR A 161 -42.52 -5.42 45.48
C TYR A 161 -40.99 -5.40 45.45
N GLY A 162 -40.42 -4.63 44.52
CA GLY A 162 -38.97 -4.57 44.31
C GLY A 162 -38.39 -5.72 43.47
N SER A 163 -39.18 -6.74 43.09
CA SER A 163 -38.77 -7.75 42.11
C SER A 163 -38.36 -7.09 40.80
N MET A 164 -37.29 -7.61 40.18
CA MET A 164 -36.76 -7.13 38.90
C MET A 164 -37.21 -8.08 37.77
N ALA A 165 -37.46 -7.52 36.59
CA ALA A 165 -37.62 -8.28 35.35
C ALA A 165 -36.67 -7.75 34.27
N THR A 166 -36.05 -8.68 33.52
CA THR A 166 -35.14 -8.36 32.42
C THR A 166 -35.91 -8.38 31.11
N LEU A 167 -35.77 -7.34 30.29
CA LEU A 167 -36.32 -7.34 28.94
C LEU A 167 -35.41 -8.16 28.02
N THR A 168 -35.97 -9.23 27.46
CA THR A 168 -35.35 -10.06 26.42
C THR A 168 -36.10 -9.87 25.10
N CYS A 169 -35.40 -9.47 24.04
CA CYS A 169 -36.01 -9.31 22.72
C CYS A 169 -36.00 -10.60 21.89
N ASN A 170 -36.91 -10.70 20.93
CA ASN A 170 -36.95 -11.77 19.95
C ASN A 170 -35.76 -11.69 18.99
N VAL A 171 -35.40 -12.81 18.35
CA VAL A 171 -34.37 -12.84 17.30
C VAL A 171 -34.71 -11.82 16.20
N GLY A 172 -33.75 -10.97 15.84
CA GLY A 172 -33.96 -9.83 14.93
C GLY A 172 -34.25 -8.50 15.61
N TYR A 173 -34.32 -8.45 16.95
CA TYR A 173 -34.57 -7.24 17.72
C TYR A 173 -33.56 -7.06 18.86
N VAL A 174 -33.25 -5.80 19.18
CA VAL A 174 -32.35 -5.38 20.26
C VAL A 174 -33.06 -4.42 21.21
N VAL A 175 -32.62 -4.35 22.47
CA VAL A 175 -33.19 -3.45 23.47
C VAL A 175 -32.74 -2.01 23.20
N SER A 176 -33.70 -1.12 22.99
CA SER A 176 -33.51 0.33 22.97
C SER A 176 -33.98 0.93 24.29
N GLY A 177 -33.08 1.63 25.01
CA GLY A 177 -33.32 2.13 26.36
C GLY A 177 -32.87 1.15 27.46
N VAL A 178 -33.56 1.13 28.60
CA VAL A 178 -33.16 0.30 29.76
C VAL A 178 -33.72 -1.13 29.65
N ASN A 179 -32.87 -2.13 29.90
CA ASN A 179 -33.22 -3.55 29.78
C ASN A 179 -33.78 -4.16 31.08
N VAL A 180 -34.06 -3.36 32.11
CA VAL A 180 -34.56 -3.81 33.41
C VAL A 180 -35.80 -3.01 33.79
N SER A 181 -36.82 -3.71 34.29
CA SER A 181 -37.98 -3.13 34.98
C SER A 181 -38.04 -3.62 36.43
N VAL A 182 -38.67 -2.83 37.31
CA VAL A 182 -38.83 -3.12 38.75
C VAL A 182 -40.30 -2.99 39.15
N CYS A 183 -40.79 -3.95 39.94
CA CYS A 183 -42.16 -3.95 40.48
C CYS A 183 -42.37 -2.78 41.47
N GLN A 184 -43.31 -1.89 41.16
CA GLN A 184 -43.56 -0.63 41.86
C GLN A 184 -44.73 -0.68 42.86
N ALA A 185 -44.84 0.36 43.68
CA ALA A 185 -45.82 0.44 44.78
C ALA A 185 -47.26 0.79 44.34
N ASP A 186 -47.47 1.01 43.04
CA ASP A 186 -48.77 1.13 42.37
C ASP A 186 -49.24 -0.20 41.75
N LYS A 187 -48.47 -1.28 41.93
CA LYS A 187 -48.63 -2.61 41.31
C LYS A 187 -48.26 -2.68 39.82
N THR A 188 -47.57 -1.68 39.28
CA THR A 188 -47.08 -1.69 37.89
C THR A 188 -45.59 -2.03 37.79
N TRP A 189 -45.15 -2.32 36.57
CA TRP A 189 -43.74 -2.47 36.21
C TRP A 189 -43.17 -1.10 35.80
N SER A 190 -41.99 -0.75 36.33
CA SER A 190 -41.34 0.52 35.98
C SER A 190 -41.09 0.67 34.48
N ALA A 191 -41.07 1.92 34.00
CA ALA A 191 -40.71 2.24 32.62
C ALA A 191 -39.44 1.49 32.18
N HIS A 192 -39.51 0.87 31.00
CA HIS A 192 -38.48 0.02 30.42
C HIS A 192 -38.28 0.34 28.94
N GLY A 193 -37.22 -0.19 28.35
CA GLY A 193 -36.92 -0.06 26.93
C GLY A 193 -37.91 -0.80 26.02
N THR A 194 -37.71 -0.66 24.71
CA THR A 194 -38.48 -1.34 23.67
C THR A 194 -37.59 -2.22 22.79
N CYS A 195 -38.17 -3.21 22.13
CA CYS A 195 -37.45 -4.07 21.18
C CYS A 195 -37.51 -3.47 19.78
N THR A 196 -36.42 -2.86 19.33
CA THR A 196 -36.25 -2.26 18.00
C THR A 196 -35.49 -3.20 17.06
N GLU A 197 -35.77 -3.16 15.76
CA GLU A 197 -35.11 -4.03 14.77
C GLU A 197 -33.59 -3.92 14.81
N LEU A 198 -32.90 -5.06 14.87
CA LEU A 198 -31.44 -5.15 14.84
C LEU A 198 -30.91 -4.55 13.55
N ASP A 199 -30.00 -3.60 13.71
CA ASP A 199 -29.38 -2.82 12.65
C ASP A 199 -27.87 -2.81 12.88
N CYS A 200 -27.09 -3.35 11.94
CA CYS A 200 -25.63 -3.35 12.03
C CYS A 200 -25.01 -1.99 11.62
N GLY A 201 -25.85 -1.00 11.29
CA GLY A 201 -25.43 0.29 10.75
C GLY A 201 -24.73 0.16 9.39
N PRO A 202 -24.22 1.27 8.84
CA PRO A 202 -23.41 1.24 7.62
C PRO A 202 -22.18 0.32 7.80
N PRO A 203 -21.89 -0.59 6.85
CA PRO A 203 -20.68 -1.40 6.90
C PRO A 203 -19.44 -0.52 7.07
N GLN A 204 -18.68 -0.77 8.14
CA GLN A 204 -17.51 0.05 8.44
C GLN A 204 -16.41 -0.20 7.41
N ILE A 205 -15.81 0.89 6.90
CA ILE A 205 -14.67 0.82 6.00
C ILE A 205 -13.46 0.36 6.81
N VAL A 206 -13.08 -0.91 6.64
CA VAL A 206 -11.84 -1.44 7.21
C VAL A 206 -10.66 -0.95 6.36
N ASP A 207 -9.55 -0.64 7.02
CA ASP A 207 -8.42 0.10 6.44
C ASP A 207 -7.75 -0.65 5.26
N HIS A 208 -7.00 0.10 4.47
CA HIS A 208 -6.17 -0.33 3.33
C HIS A 208 -6.96 -0.73 2.08
N GLY A 209 -8.00 0.05 1.77
CA GLY A 209 -8.56 0.16 0.42
C GLY A 209 -9.88 -0.55 0.17
N ILE A 210 -10.65 -0.89 1.20
CA ILE A 210 -11.98 -1.48 1.03
C ILE A 210 -13.00 -0.40 0.66
N HIS A 211 -13.63 -0.53 -0.50
CA HIS A 211 -14.79 0.27 -0.88
C HIS A 211 -16.07 -0.57 -0.75
N VAL A 212 -17.07 -0.07 -0.04
CA VAL A 212 -18.41 -0.68 -0.01
C VAL A 212 -19.10 -0.36 -1.34
N LEU A 213 -19.42 -1.39 -2.13
CA LEU A 213 -20.06 -1.23 -3.44
C LEU A 213 -21.58 -1.08 -3.32
N SER A 214 -22.21 -1.93 -2.53
CA SER A 214 -23.67 -1.98 -2.41
C SER A 214 -24.13 -2.74 -1.16
N TYR A 215 -25.24 -2.28 -0.60
CA TYR A 215 -26.11 -3.01 0.32
C TYR A 215 -27.53 -2.48 0.14
N THR A 216 -28.55 -3.34 0.32
CA THR A 216 -29.97 -2.96 0.21
C THR A 216 -30.54 -2.37 1.49
N SER A 217 -30.02 -2.83 2.64
CA SER A 217 -30.40 -2.40 3.99
C SER A 217 -29.31 -2.85 4.96
N THR A 218 -29.34 -2.31 6.17
CA THR A 218 -28.40 -2.60 7.28
C THR A 218 -29.00 -3.50 8.36
N LYS A 219 -30.24 -3.98 8.16
CA LYS A 219 -30.94 -4.90 9.08
C LYS A 219 -30.39 -6.34 9.02
N LEU A 220 -30.62 -7.10 10.10
CA LEU A 220 -30.24 -8.52 10.24
C LEU A 220 -30.39 -9.32 8.93
N GLY A 221 -29.34 -10.07 8.57
CA GLY A 221 -29.36 -10.97 7.41
C GLY A 221 -29.25 -10.29 6.03
N ASN A 222 -29.22 -8.95 5.95
CA ASN A 222 -28.82 -8.28 4.70
C ASN A 222 -27.34 -8.49 4.43
N THR A 223 -26.97 -8.46 3.15
CA THR A 223 -25.58 -8.62 2.68
C THR A 223 -25.07 -7.32 2.09
N ALA A 224 -23.87 -6.92 2.48
CA ALA A 224 -23.08 -5.89 1.84
C ALA A 224 -22.00 -6.52 0.95
N THR A 225 -21.83 -5.98 -0.24
CA THR A 225 -20.74 -6.35 -1.16
C THR A 225 -19.66 -5.28 -1.12
N VAL A 226 -18.40 -5.70 -0.97
CA VAL A 226 -17.24 -4.81 -0.96
C VAL A 226 -16.30 -5.10 -2.13
N GLN A 227 -15.42 -4.15 -2.43
CA GLN A 227 -14.35 -4.28 -3.40
C GLN A 227 -13.02 -3.83 -2.77
N CYS A 228 -11.99 -4.64 -2.94
CA CYS A 228 -10.62 -4.25 -2.62
C CYS A 228 -10.07 -3.22 -3.63
N GLY A 229 -9.24 -2.31 -3.15
CA GLY A 229 -8.59 -1.28 -3.97
C GLY A 229 -7.65 -1.85 -5.03
N THR A 230 -7.22 -0.99 -5.96
CA THR A 230 -6.38 -1.36 -7.10
C THR A 230 -5.14 -2.17 -6.67
N GLY A 231 -5.03 -3.40 -7.18
CA GLY A 231 -3.92 -4.31 -6.87
C GLY A 231 -4.14 -5.22 -5.66
N TYR A 232 -5.33 -5.21 -5.06
CA TYR A 232 -5.72 -6.08 -3.95
C TYR A 232 -6.97 -6.91 -4.29
N GLN A 233 -7.10 -8.06 -3.64
CA GLN A 233 -8.20 -9.02 -3.79
C GLN A 233 -8.64 -9.57 -2.42
N ALA A 234 -9.88 -10.04 -2.33
CA ALA A 234 -10.42 -10.57 -1.09
C ALA A 234 -9.75 -11.89 -0.70
N GLU A 235 -9.25 -11.99 0.53
CA GLU A 235 -8.69 -13.22 1.09
C GLU A 235 -9.76 -14.33 1.11
N GLY A 236 -9.44 -15.52 0.58
CA GLY A 236 -10.42 -16.60 0.41
C GLY A 236 -11.49 -16.34 -0.66
N GLY A 237 -11.39 -15.27 -1.46
CA GLY A 237 -12.30 -14.96 -2.57
C GLY A 237 -13.70 -14.48 -2.19
N THR A 238 -14.01 -14.35 -0.90
CA THR A 238 -15.32 -13.86 -0.42
C THR A 238 -15.27 -12.36 -0.18
N ASN A 239 -15.94 -11.59 -1.03
CA ASN A 239 -16.03 -10.13 -0.94
C ASN A 239 -17.38 -9.64 -0.38
N THR A 240 -18.09 -10.51 0.34
CA THR A 240 -19.40 -10.23 0.94
C THR A 240 -19.38 -10.41 2.45
N MET A 241 -20.16 -9.59 3.14
CA MET A 241 -20.39 -9.66 4.58
C MET A 241 -21.88 -9.51 4.86
N PHE A 242 -22.42 -10.25 5.82
CA PHE A 242 -23.82 -10.19 6.25
C PHE A 242 -23.94 -9.51 7.62
N CYS A 243 -25.06 -8.83 7.86
CA CYS A 243 -25.39 -8.30 9.19
C CYS A 243 -25.75 -9.46 10.12
N GLY A 244 -24.95 -9.66 11.16
CA GLY A 244 -25.03 -10.75 12.12
C GLY A 244 -26.04 -10.52 13.25
N ASN A 245 -26.31 -11.59 14.02
CA ASN A 245 -27.18 -11.57 15.18
C ASN A 245 -26.57 -10.90 16.42
N ASP A 246 -25.29 -10.54 16.36
CA ASP A 246 -24.54 -9.78 17.36
C ASP A 246 -24.53 -8.26 17.09
N GLY A 247 -25.10 -7.81 15.96
CA GLY A 247 -25.08 -6.41 15.53
C GLY A 247 -23.85 -6.03 14.70
N ASN A 248 -22.98 -6.98 14.33
CA ASN A 248 -21.79 -6.70 13.53
C ASN A 248 -21.91 -7.25 12.11
N TRP A 249 -21.14 -6.68 11.18
CA TRP A 249 -20.98 -7.23 9.83
C TRP A 249 -19.91 -8.34 9.83
N ALA A 250 -20.27 -9.54 9.38
CA ALA A 250 -19.40 -10.72 9.38
C ALA A 250 -19.53 -11.54 8.07
N PRO A 251 -18.48 -12.28 7.64
CA PRO A 251 -17.11 -12.21 8.11
C PRO A 251 -16.47 -10.84 7.81
N GLN A 252 -15.40 -10.50 8.52
CA GLN A 252 -14.58 -9.33 8.21
C GLN A 252 -13.74 -9.62 6.96
N VAL A 253 -14.06 -8.96 5.84
CA VAL A 253 -13.35 -9.12 4.57
C VAL A 253 -11.95 -8.50 4.70
N LYS A 254 -10.92 -9.27 4.34
CA LYS A 254 -9.53 -8.80 4.29
C LYS A 254 -9.07 -8.69 2.85
N CYS A 255 -8.30 -7.65 2.54
CA CYS A 255 -7.71 -7.45 1.23
C CYS A 255 -6.22 -7.83 1.24
N ALA A 256 -5.88 -8.92 0.54
CA ALA A 256 -4.51 -9.30 0.26
C ALA A 256 -4.06 -8.69 -1.08
N LYS A 257 -2.76 -8.46 -1.28
CA LYS A 257 -2.25 -8.09 -2.60
C LYS A 257 -2.54 -9.19 -3.62
N ILE A 258 -2.83 -8.82 -4.86
CA ILE A 258 -2.92 -9.77 -5.98
C ILE A 258 -1.56 -10.41 -6.20
N ASP A 259 -1.51 -11.72 -6.39
CA ASP A 259 -0.31 -12.48 -6.75
C ASP A 259 -0.31 -12.72 -8.26
N CYS A 260 0.67 -12.17 -8.99
CA CYS A 260 0.84 -12.43 -10.42
C CYS A 260 1.48 -13.81 -10.71
N GLY A 261 1.80 -14.57 -9.65
CA GLY A 261 2.55 -15.80 -9.74
C GLY A 261 4.00 -15.57 -10.19
N LYS A 262 4.74 -16.66 -10.37
CA LYS A 262 6.09 -16.59 -10.93
C LYS A 262 6.03 -16.20 -12.41
N PRO A 263 6.83 -15.23 -12.89
CA PRO A 263 6.94 -14.91 -14.30
C PRO A 263 7.15 -16.15 -15.18
N SER A 264 6.53 -16.16 -16.36
CA SER A 264 6.77 -17.20 -17.36
C SER A 264 8.24 -17.20 -17.81
N ASN A 265 8.78 -18.38 -18.08
CA ASN A 265 10.20 -18.54 -18.42
C ASN A 265 10.52 -17.89 -19.78
N ILE A 266 11.47 -16.96 -19.79
CA ILE A 266 11.89 -16.23 -21.00
C ILE A 266 13.04 -16.99 -21.67
N THR A 267 12.81 -17.47 -22.89
CA THR A 267 13.84 -18.14 -23.70
C THR A 267 15.05 -17.21 -23.89
N ASN A 268 16.23 -17.69 -23.49
CA ASN A 268 17.49 -16.93 -23.46
C ASN A 268 17.51 -15.70 -22.53
N GLY A 269 16.56 -15.62 -21.60
CA GLY A 269 16.65 -14.79 -20.40
C GLY A 269 16.97 -15.62 -19.15
N VAL A 270 17.22 -14.90 -18.05
CA VAL A 270 17.22 -15.36 -16.67
C VAL A 270 16.42 -14.34 -15.87
N ILE A 271 15.49 -14.80 -15.04
CA ILE A 271 14.57 -13.94 -14.28
C ILE A 271 14.93 -14.02 -12.80
N THR A 272 15.17 -12.86 -12.18
CA THR A 272 15.41 -12.73 -10.74
C THR A 272 14.24 -11.99 -10.11
N VAL A 273 13.55 -12.62 -9.16
CA VAL A 273 12.34 -12.09 -8.52
C VAL A 273 12.27 -12.54 -7.07
N ASN A 274 12.08 -11.59 -6.14
CA ASN A 274 12.03 -11.85 -4.70
C ASN A 274 10.60 -12.01 -4.16
N SER A 275 9.60 -11.50 -4.90
CA SER A 275 8.19 -11.42 -4.50
C SER A 275 7.33 -11.36 -5.76
N THR A 276 6.16 -12.00 -5.75
CA THR A 276 5.27 -12.10 -6.91
C THR A 276 3.97 -11.30 -6.81
N VAL A 277 3.76 -10.61 -5.68
CA VAL A 277 2.55 -9.82 -5.42
C VAL A 277 2.59 -8.41 -6.02
N TYR A 278 1.43 -7.74 -6.11
CA TYR A 278 1.26 -6.43 -6.73
C TYR A 278 2.32 -5.38 -6.34
N ALA A 279 2.80 -4.67 -7.37
CA ALA A 279 3.93 -3.73 -7.36
C ALA A 279 5.30 -4.34 -6.98
N SER A 280 5.44 -5.68 -7.00
CA SER A 280 6.76 -6.33 -6.99
C SER A 280 7.38 -6.26 -8.38
N THR A 281 8.70 -6.04 -8.43
CA THR A 281 9.48 -6.03 -9.67
C THR A 281 10.33 -7.30 -9.82
N ALA A 282 10.50 -7.73 -11.06
CA ALA A 282 11.37 -8.82 -11.48
C ALA A 282 12.40 -8.28 -12.48
N LEU A 283 13.67 -8.62 -12.29
CA LEU A 283 14.76 -8.27 -13.19
C LEU A 283 14.97 -9.41 -14.20
N VAL A 284 14.84 -9.09 -15.48
CA VAL A 284 15.20 -9.98 -16.58
C VAL A 284 16.60 -9.62 -17.07
N ALA A 285 17.49 -10.61 -17.14
CA ALA A 285 18.80 -10.50 -17.77
C ALA A 285 18.89 -11.47 -18.96
N CYS A 286 19.11 -10.95 -20.16
CA CYS A 286 19.34 -11.76 -21.34
C CYS A 286 20.76 -12.36 -21.33
N LYS A 287 20.89 -13.58 -21.88
CA LYS A 287 22.17 -14.27 -22.05
C LYS A 287 23.09 -13.51 -23.04
N ASP A 288 24.37 -13.88 -23.08
CA ASP A 288 25.31 -13.29 -24.04
C ASP A 288 24.83 -13.39 -25.48
N GLY A 289 24.94 -12.26 -26.19
CA GLY A 289 24.42 -12.09 -27.55
C GLY A 289 22.93 -11.74 -27.64
N TYR A 290 22.17 -11.81 -26.54
CA TYR A 290 20.74 -11.49 -26.51
C TYR A 290 20.45 -10.16 -25.81
N VAL A 291 19.39 -9.49 -26.24
CA VAL A 291 18.97 -8.15 -25.82
C VAL A 291 17.45 -7.98 -25.90
N ILE A 292 16.95 -6.95 -25.22
CA ILE A 292 15.57 -6.48 -25.23
C ILE A 292 15.48 -5.29 -26.19
N GLY A 293 14.56 -5.36 -27.17
CA GLY A 293 14.30 -4.26 -28.11
C GLY A 293 15.49 -3.81 -28.98
N ASN A 294 16.54 -4.63 -29.07
CA ASN A 294 17.86 -4.30 -29.62
C ASN A 294 18.66 -3.19 -28.88
N VAL A 295 18.31 -2.87 -27.62
CA VAL A 295 18.96 -1.79 -26.84
C VAL A 295 19.72 -2.29 -25.62
N THR A 296 19.07 -3.03 -24.72
CA THR A 296 19.65 -3.39 -23.41
C THR A 296 19.73 -4.91 -23.20
N ARG A 297 20.71 -5.36 -22.41
CA ARG A 297 20.79 -6.77 -21.95
C ARG A 297 19.89 -7.05 -20.73
N GLN A 298 19.37 -6.01 -20.08
CA GLN A 298 18.57 -6.09 -18.86
C GLN A 298 17.36 -5.18 -18.94
N GLY A 299 16.28 -5.58 -18.26
CA GLY A 299 15.04 -4.82 -18.14
C GLY A 299 14.19 -5.32 -16.97
N ASN A 300 13.31 -4.47 -16.47
CA ASN A 300 12.39 -4.77 -15.38
C ASN A 300 10.97 -5.04 -15.89
N MET A 301 10.30 -5.98 -15.25
CA MET A 301 8.85 -6.21 -15.37
C MET A 301 8.22 -6.16 -13.97
N GLU A 302 6.98 -5.67 -13.88
CA GLU A 302 6.30 -5.39 -12.62
C GLU A 302 4.92 -6.08 -12.59
N CYS A 303 4.57 -6.67 -11.44
CA CYS A 303 3.28 -7.31 -11.20
C CYS A 303 2.15 -6.27 -11.11
N GLN A 304 1.25 -6.27 -12.10
CA GLN A 304 0.16 -5.31 -12.27
C GLN A 304 -1.13 -5.75 -11.57
N ALA A 305 -2.07 -4.81 -11.44
CA ALA A 305 -3.35 -5.01 -10.77
C ALA A 305 -4.33 -5.96 -11.51
N ASP A 306 -3.97 -6.43 -12.71
CA ASP A 306 -4.70 -7.45 -13.47
C ASP A 306 -4.11 -8.86 -13.33
N GLY A 307 -3.13 -9.04 -12.42
CA GLY A 307 -2.45 -10.32 -12.21
C GLY A 307 -1.40 -10.65 -13.28
N SER A 308 -1.10 -9.73 -14.20
CA SER A 308 -0.06 -9.92 -15.23
C SER A 308 1.25 -9.19 -14.91
N TRP A 309 2.37 -9.74 -15.35
CA TRP A 309 3.65 -9.06 -15.34
C TRP A 309 3.83 -8.23 -16.61
N LYS A 310 4.12 -6.93 -16.47
CA LYS A 310 4.30 -6.02 -17.63
C LYS A 310 5.54 -5.13 -17.46
N PRO A 311 6.19 -4.70 -18.57
CA PRO A 311 5.95 -5.11 -19.95
C PRO A 311 6.36 -6.58 -20.21
N SER A 312 5.82 -7.17 -21.27
CA SER A 312 6.20 -8.52 -21.72
C SER A 312 7.60 -8.48 -22.34
N ILE A 313 8.63 -8.89 -21.60
CA ILE A 313 10.01 -8.89 -22.06
C ILE A 313 10.32 -10.13 -22.90
N THR A 314 11.01 -9.93 -24.03
CA THR A 314 11.60 -10.99 -24.86
C THR A 314 13.08 -10.72 -25.10
N CYS A 315 13.89 -11.79 -25.09
CA CYS A 315 15.32 -11.73 -25.39
C CYS A 315 15.56 -12.22 -26.83
N THR A 316 15.86 -11.31 -27.75
CA THR A 316 16.23 -11.61 -29.15
C THR A 316 17.74 -11.50 -29.33
N LEU A 317 18.34 -12.12 -30.36
CA LEU A 317 19.74 -11.82 -30.69
C LEU A 317 19.90 -10.31 -30.96
N TYR A 318 21.05 -9.76 -30.58
CA TYR A 318 21.45 -8.42 -31.01
C TYR A 318 21.64 -8.42 -32.53
N ASP A 319 21.04 -7.43 -33.20
CA ASP A 319 21.16 -7.20 -34.63
C ASP A 319 22.08 -5.99 -34.85
N CYS A 320 23.22 -6.22 -35.52
CA CYS A 320 24.21 -5.18 -35.80
C CYS A 320 23.86 -4.33 -37.04
N GLY A 321 22.77 -4.65 -37.75
CA GLY A 321 22.46 -4.09 -39.05
C GLY A 321 23.48 -4.47 -40.13
N SER A 322 23.35 -3.87 -41.31
CA SER A 322 24.32 -4.07 -42.41
C SER A 322 25.74 -3.71 -41.96
N PRO A 323 26.76 -4.56 -42.24
CA PRO A 323 28.14 -4.25 -41.90
C PRO A 323 28.60 -2.96 -42.59
N PRO A 324 29.38 -2.10 -41.89
CA PRO A 324 29.99 -0.94 -42.52
C PRO A 324 30.96 -1.41 -43.62
N VAL A 325 31.03 -0.66 -44.71
CA VAL A 325 31.93 -0.93 -45.84
C VAL A 325 33.16 -0.02 -45.71
N PRO A 326 34.35 -0.54 -45.35
CA PRO A 326 35.54 0.29 -45.25
C PRO A 326 35.95 0.87 -46.61
N GLN A 327 36.56 2.05 -46.60
CA GLN A 327 37.10 2.64 -47.82
C GLN A 327 38.14 1.71 -48.45
N ASN A 328 38.04 1.53 -49.77
CA ASN A 328 38.89 0.64 -50.56
C ASN A 328 38.85 -0.85 -50.14
N ALA A 329 37.78 -1.29 -49.47
CA ALA A 329 37.50 -2.70 -49.19
C ALA A 329 36.25 -3.21 -49.95
N ASN A 330 36.11 -4.53 -50.01
CA ASN A 330 34.87 -5.25 -50.31
C ASN A 330 34.49 -6.09 -49.08
N VAL A 331 33.19 -6.23 -48.81
CA VAL A 331 32.65 -7.01 -47.68
C VAL A 331 31.93 -8.25 -48.20
N GLN A 332 32.18 -9.41 -47.61
CA GLN A 332 31.40 -10.63 -47.81
C GLN A 332 30.80 -11.09 -46.49
N LEU A 333 29.46 -11.04 -46.40
CA LEU A 333 28.70 -11.47 -45.23
C LEU A 333 28.30 -12.95 -45.37
N TYR A 334 28.56 -13.75 -44.33
CA TYR A 334 28.16 -15.16 -44.30
C TYR A 334 27.00 -15.36 -43.31
N GLY A 335 25.76 -15.24 -43.81
CA GLY A 335 24.53 -15.47 -43.03
C GLY A 335 23.79 -14.19 -42.63
N LYS A 336 23.25 -14.15 -41.40
CA LYS A 336 22.43 -13.04 -40.88
C LYS A 336 23.30 -11.99 -40.19
N VAL A 337 22.83 -10.75 -40.10
CA VAL A 337 23.53 -9.62 -39.43
C VAL A 337 23.48 -9.65 -37.88
N THR A 338 23.22 -10.81 -37.29
CA THR A 338 23.03 -11.01 -35.84
C THR A 338 24.32 -11.37 -35.09
N TYR A 339 24.30 -11.21 -33.76
CA TYR A 339 25.43 -11.51 -32.86
C TYR A 339 26.17 -12.82 -33.19
N GLY A 340 27.49 -12.75 -33.19
CA GLY A 340 28.39 -13.87 -33.48
C GLY A 340 28.69 -14.07 -34.98
N THR A 341 27.94 -13.44 -35.90
CA THR A 341 28.24 -13.55 -37.33
C THR A 341 29.55 -12.87 -37.71
N LEU A 342 30.30 -13.53 -38.60
CA LEU A 342 31.50 -13.02 -39.24
C LEU A 342 31.18 -12.48 -40.65
N ALA A 343 31.76 -11.34 -40.99
CA ALA A 343 31.87 -10.88 -42.37
C ALA A 343 33.36 -10.73 -42.74
N ALA A 344 33.77 -11.35 -43.85
CA ALA A 344 35.13 -11.24 -44.35
C ALA A 344 35.32 -9.95 -45.15
N LEU A 345 36.55 -9.43 -45.12
CA LEU A 345 36.94 -8.16 -45.69
C LEU A 345 38.16 -8.35 -46.58
N SER A 346 38.02 -8.03 -47.87
CA SER A 346 39.13 -8.04 -48.83
C SER A 346 39.41 -6.63 -49.33
N CYS A 347 40.65 -6.19 -49.24
CA CYS A 347 41.04 -4.90 -49.83
C CYS A 347 40.95 -4.98 -51.37
N LYS A 348 40.55 -3.87 -51.99
CA LYS A 348 40.53 -3.73 -53.45
C LYS A 348 41.96 -3.74 -54.00
N THR A 349 42.09 -4.08 -55.28
CA THR A 349 43.38 -4.13 -55.98
C THR A 349 44.17 -2.84 -55.76
N GLY A 350 45.44 -2.98 -55.37
CA GLY A 350 46.31 -1.87 -55.01
C GLY A 350 46.34 -1.49 -53.53
N TYR A 351 45.57 -2.17 -52.68
CA TYR A 351 45.54 -1.94 -51.23
C TYR A 351 45.85 -3.24 -50.44
N LYS A 352 46.30 -3.09 -49.19
CA LYS A 352 46.59 -4.16 -48.23
C LYS A 352 45.92 -3.87 -46.86
N PRO A 353 45.44 -4.89 -46.12
CA PRO A 353 44.79 -4.68 -44.83
C PRO A 353 45.82 -4.27 -43.77
N GLN A 354 45.43 -3.34 -42.89
CA GLN A 354 46.29 -2.93 -41.75
C GLN A 354 46.20 -3.90 -40.55
N SER A 355 45.11 -4.66 -40.42
CA SER A 355 44.91 -5.65 -39.36
C SER A 355 44.06 -6.84 -39.82
N THR A 356 43.00 -7.24 -39.09
CA THR A 356 42.21 -8.43 -39.40
C THR A 356 41.42 -8.30 -40.71
N ASN A 357 41.38 -9.37 -41.50
CA ASN A 357 40.60 -9.47 -42.73
C ASN A 357 39.13 -9.87 -42.49
N TYR A 358 38.59 -9.57 -41.30
CA TYR A 358 37.20 -9.84 -40.93
C TYR A 358 36.73 -8.90 -39.83
N ILE A 359 35.40 -8.76 -39.73
CA ILE A 359 34.67 -8.15 -38.63
C ILE A 359 33.66 -9.14 -38.05
N VAL A 360 33.37 -9.01 -36.77
CA VAL A 360 32.38 -9.80 -36.03
C VAL A 360 31.29 -8.90 -35.46
N CYS A 361 30.03 -9.33 -35.58
CA CYS A 361 28.90 -8.67 -34.93
C CYS A 361 28.90 -8.99 -33.43
N LEU A 362 29.12 -7.98 -32.59
CA LEU A 362 29.04 -8.06 -31.13
C LEU A 362 27.95 -7.11 -30.61
N VAL A 363 27.59 -7.23 -29.33
CA VAL A 363 26.67 -6.26 -28.71
C VAL A 363 27.35 -4.89 -28.67
N GLY A 364 26.78 -3.92 -29.39
CA GLY A 364 27.40 -2.62 -29.69
C GLY A 364 27.78 -2.42 -31.16
N GLY A 365 27.70 -3.45 -31.99
CA GLY A 365 27.85 -3.36 -33.45
C GLY A 365 28.97 -4.24 -34.03
N TRP A 366 29.33 -3.96 -35.29
CA TRP A 366 30.41 -4.64 -35.99
C TRP A 366 31.78 -4.18 -35.49
N THR A 367 32.65 -5.15 -35.18
CA THR A 367 33.97 -4.90 -34.58
C THR A 367 35.08 -5.69 -35.29
N PRO A 368 36.31 -5.14 -35.45
CA PRO A 368 36.71 -3.76 -35.17
C PRO A 368 36.03 -2.74 -36.12
N SER A 369 35.60 -1.60 -35.58
CA SER A 369 34.90 -0.55 -36.34
C SER A 369 35.83 0.33 -37.18
N SER A 370 37.15 0.25 -36.96
CA SER A 370 38.17 1.14 -37.54
C SER A 370 39.14 0.44 -38.48
N LEU A 371 38.74 -0.63 -39.17
CA LEU A 371 39.59 -1.27 -40.18
C LEU A 371 39.77 -0.34 -41.39
N THR A 372 41.00 -0.18 -41.85
CA THR A 372 41.33 0.51 -43.10
C THR A 372 42.18 -0.38 -44.02
N CYS A 373 42.00 -0.18 -45.32
CA CYS A 373 42.86 -0.73 -46.35
C CYS A 373 43.88 0.35 -46.74
N GLN A 374 45.16 0.13 -46.42
CA GLN A 374 46.24 1.05 -46.79
C GLN A 374 46.67 0.79 -48.24
N ILE A 375 47.01 1.84 -48.98
CA ILE A 375 47.52 1.67 -50.36
C ILE A 375 48.85 0.93 -50.33
N LYS A 376 49.11 0.08 -51.34
CA LYS A 376 50.42 -0.52 -51.53
C LYS A 376 51.42 0.58 -51.90
N THR A 377 52.64 0.44 -51.39
CA THR A 377 53.77 1.31 -51.70
C THR A 377 54.92 0.45 -52.19
N CYS A 378 55.73 1.00 -53.09
CA CYS A 378 56.96 0.34 -53.55
C CYS A 378 58.16 0.79 -52.72
N PRO A 379 59.31 0.08 -52.82
CA PRO A 379 60.59 0.60 -52.35
C PRO A 379 60.97 1.91 -53.08
N ASP A 380 61.90 2.66 -52.49
CA ASP A 380 62.50 3.84 -53.13
C ASP A 380 63.08 3.50 -54.51
N VAL A 381 63.13 4.50 -55.40
CA VAL A 381 63.61 4.32 -56.77
C VAL A 381 65.10 3.95 -56.80
N PRO A 382 65.51 2.93 -57.58
CA PRO A 382 66.90 2.46 -57.58
C PRO A 382 67.83 3.40 -58.32
N VAL A 383 69.04 3.57 -57.80
CA VAL A 383 70.14 4.26 -58.50
C VAL A 383 70.73 3.31 -59.54
N LEU A 384 70.70 3.69 -60.82
CA LEU A 384 71.16 2.85 -61.93
C LEU A 384 72.45 3.42 -62.56
N PRO A 385 73.41 2.57 -63.01
CA PRO A 385 74.60 3.03 -63.71
C PRO A 385 74.25 3.87 -64.95
N ASN A 386 74.79 5.08 -65.02
CA ASN A 386 74.57 6.08 -66.07
C ASN A 386 73.10 6.45 -66.33
N GLY A 387 72.21 6.16 -65.39
CA GLY A 387 70.79 6.49 -65.42
C GLY A 387 70.34 7.27 -64.18
N GLU A 388 69.18 7.90 -64.31
CA GLU A 388 68.46 8.59 -63.26
C GLU A 388 66.99 8.17 -63.34
N VAL A 389 66.42 7.72 -62.22
CA VAL A 389 65.02 7.28 -62.13
C VAL A 389 64.23 8.35 -61.39
N THR A 390 63.37 9.07 -62.10
CA THR A 390 62.55 10.15 -61.54
C THR A 390 61.09 9.72 -61.41
N LEU A 391 60.46 9.94 -60.25
CA LEU A 391 59.03 9.72 -60.07
C LEU A 391 58.22 10.67 -60.97
N THR A 392 57.41 10.11 -61.87
CA THR A 392 56.53 10.88 -62.77
C THR A 392 55.26 11.36 -62.07
N THR A 393 54.94 10.75 -60.92
CA THR A 393 53.65 10.85 -60.23
C THR A 393 53.75 11.41 -58.80
N GLY A 394 54.95 11.83 -58.37
CA GLY A 394 55.21 12.45 -57.06
C GLY A 394 55.27 11.46 -55.88
N GLU A 395 54.31 10.54 -55.78
CA GLU A 395 54.22 9.55 -54.70
C GLU A 395 54.73 8.16 -55.11
N ILE A 396 55.12 7.34 -54.12
CA ILE A 396 55.56 5.93 -54.29
C ILE A 396 54.41 4.97 -53.94
N THR A 397 53.24 5.19 -54.52
CA THR A 397 51.99 4.46 -54.23
C THR A 397 51.58 3.55 -55.40
N TYR A 398 50.57 2.71 -55.21
CA TYR A 398 50.11 1.77 -56.24
C TYR A 398 49.69 2.47 -57.54
N ASN A 399 50.10 1.91 -58.68
CA ASN A 399 50.02 2.51 -60.03
C ASN A 399 50.84 3.79 -60.25
N SER A 400 51.62 4.28 -59.27
CA SER A 400 52.61 5.33 -59.53
C SER A 400 53.61 4.87 -60.59
N THR A 401 54.04 5.82 -61.42
CA THR A 401 55.04 5.58 -62.47
C THR A 401 56.34 6.33 -62.18
N ALA A 402 57.46 5.70 -62.52
CA ALA A 402 58.79 6.27 -62.51
C ALA A 402 59.44 6.14 -63.89
N THR A 403 60.07 7.21 -64.36
CA THR A 403 60.71 7.28 -65.68
C THR A 403 62.23 7.20 -65.53
N LEU A 404 62.87 6.28 -66.26
CA LEU A 404 64.31 6.22 -66.44
C LEU A 404 64.75 7.20 -67.53
N ARG A 405 65.69 8.08 -67.18
CA ARG A 405 66.43 8.94 -68.11
C ARG A 405 67.92 8.59 -68.05
N CYS A 406 68.58 8.51 -69.19
CA CYS A 406 70.01 8.26 -69.25
C CYS A 406 70.81 9.56 -69.26
N LYS A 407 72.03 9.51 -68.73
CA LYS A 407 73.01 10.61 -68.82
C LYS A 407 73.49 10.75 -70.27
N SER A 408 74.02 11.92 -70.62
CA SER A 408 74.51 12.18 -71.99
C SER A 408 75.51 11.10 -72.44
N GLY A 409 75.38 10.65 -73.68
CA GLY A 409 76.16 9.53 -74.24
C GLY A 409 75.56 8.14 -74.02
N TYR A 410 74.43 8.04 -73.32
CA TYR A 410 73.73 6.77 -73.05
C TYR A 410 72.28 6.84 -73.51
N VAL A 411 71.74 5.70 -73.98
CA VAL A 411 70.36 5.52 -74.42
C VAL A 411 69.69 4.41 -73.61
N VAL A 412 68.37 4.51 -73.40
CA VAL A 412 67.62 3.48 -72.67
C VAL A 412 67.47 2.23 -73.54
N SER A 413 67.94 1.09 -73.03
CA SER A 413 67.66 -0.24 -73.56
C SER A 413 66.66 -0.96 -72.65
N GLY A 414 65.53 -1.39 -73.20
CA GLY A 414 64.40 -1.93 -72.43
C GLY A 414 63.42 -0.85 -71.95
N PRO A 415 62.61 -1.12 -70.90
CA PRO A 415 61.52 -0.24 -70.49
C PRO A 415 62.02 1.07 -69.85
N ASN A 416 61.63 2.21 -70.44
CA ASN A 416 61.95 3.54 -69.92
C ASN A 416 60.96 4.02 -68.83
N VAL A 417 59.84 3.34 -68.63
CA VAL A 417 58.88 3.62 -67.55
C VAL A 417 58.61 2.33 -66.78
N SER A 418 58.67 2.41 -65.45
CA SER A 418 58.23 1.34 -64.55
C SER A 418 56.99 1.76 -63.78
N VAL A 419 56.12 0.79 -63.49
CA VAL A 419 54.88 0.97 -62.71
C VAL A 419 55.04 0.31 -61.35
N CYS A 420 54.61 0.97 -60.29
CA CYS A 420 54.55 0.40 -58.94
C CYS A 420 53.31 -0.50 -58.80
N GLN A 421 53.52 -1.80 -58.53
CA GLN A 421 52.42 -2.73 -58.20
C GLN A 421 52.51 -3.27 -56.76
N GLU A 422 53.74 -3.42 -56.25
CA GLU A 422 54.14 -3.68 -54.85
C GLU A 422 55.68 -3.65 -54.80
N VAL A 423 56.30 -4.10 -55.89
CA VAL A 423 57.63 -3.73 -56.35
C VAL A 423 57.49 -2.94 -57.67
N TRP A 424 58.53 -2.24 -58.08
CA TRP A 424 58.65 -1.67 -59.43
C TRP A 424 58.69 -2.78 -60.48
N SER A 425 57.89 -2.67 -61.54
CA SER A 425 57.71 -3.69 -62.57
C SER A 425 59.02 -4.18 -63.21
N SER A 426 59.90 -3.24 -63.60
CA SER A 426 61.19 -3.46 -64.27
C SER A 426 61.73 -2.10 -64.74
N PHE A 427 63.02 -1.83 -64.57
CA PHE A 427 63.70 -0.73 -65.26
C PHE A 427 64.56 -1.27 -66.41
N GLY A 428 64.66 -0.51 -67.49
CA GLY A 428 65.67 -0.70 -68.53
C GLY A 428 67.08 -0.37 -68.02
N THR A 429 68.06 -0.48 -68.91
CA THR A 429 69.47 -0.15 -68.63
C THR A 429 69.93 0.99 -69.54
N CYS A 430 70.83 1.84 -69.04
CA CYS A 430 71.46 2.87 -69.86
C CYS A 430 72.69 2.30 -70.55
N VAL A 431 72.55 1.95 -71.83
CA VAL A 431 73.65 1.46 -72.67
C VAL A 431 74.35 2.63 -73.36
N THR A 432 75.65 2.50 -73.59
CA THR A 432 76.42 3.48 -74.39
C THR A 432 75.76 3.61 -75.77
N ILE A 433 75.53 4.85 -76.22
CA ILE A 433 75.15 5.12 -77.61
C ILE A 433 76.23 4.54 -78.54
N ASP A 434 75.79 3.98 -79.66
CA ASP A 434 76.64 3.39 -80.70
C ASP A 434 76.29 4.07 -82.02
N CYS A 435 77.26 4.76 -82.63
CA CYS A 435 77.08 5.49 -83.88
C CYS A 435 77.23 4.57 -85.11
N GLY A 436 77.46 3.26 -84.91
CA GLY A 436 77.82 2.33 -85.97
C GLY A 436 79.18 2.63 -86.59
N PRO A 437 79.60 1.85 -87.61
CA PRO A 437 80.85 2.08 -88.32
C PRO A 437 80.89 3.49 -88.94
N PRO A 438 81.97 4.27 -88.76
CA PRO A 438 82.09 5.59 -89.38
C PRO A 438 82.13 5.45 -90.91
N ILE A 439 81.29 6.24 -91.59
CA ILE A 439 81.27 6.31 -93.05
C ILE A 439 82.44 7.18 -93.51
N ALA A 440 83.31 6.62 -94.36
CA ALA A 440 84.47 7.34 -94.87
C ALA A 440 84.07 8.48 -95.83
N PRO A 441 84.61 9.70 -95.66
CA PRO A 441 84.55 10.76 -96.68
C PRO A 441 85.15 10.31 -98.01
N SER A 442 84.75 10.93 -99.11
CA SER A 442 85.29 10.65 -100.45
C SER A 442 86.81 10.84 -100.51
N ASN A 443 87.50 9.95 -101.22
CA ASN A 443 88.96 9.92 -101.37
C ASN A 443 89.71 9.81 -100.02
N SER A 444 89.15 9.04 -99.09
CA SER A 444 89.73 8.78 -97.77
C SER A 444 89.40 7.37 -97.27
N ASN A 445 90.23 6.87 -96.36
CA ASN A 445 89.88 5.74 -95.50
C ASN A 445 89.73 6.22 -94.04
N VAL A 446 89.05 5.42 -93.20
CA VAL A 446 88.83 5.74 -91.80
C VAL A 446 89.25 4.56 -90.92
N THR A 447 90.06 4.85 -89.90
CA THR A 447 90.48 3.88 -88.88
C THR A 447 89.81 4.21 -87.55
N PHE A 448 89.26 3.21 -86.85
CA PHE A 448 88.53 3.41 -85.60
C PHE A 448 88.77 2.25 -84.63
N VAL A 449 88.81 2.53 -83.33
CA VAL A 449 89.01 1.52 -82.27
C VAL A 449 87.67 0.91 -81.80
N GLY A 450 86.54 1.58 -82.11
CA GLY A 450 85.18 1.09 -81.88
C GLY A 450 84.15 2.20 -82.14
N THR A 451 82.87 1.90 -82.04
CA THR A 451 81.77 2.74 -82.57
C THR A 451 80.93 3.47 -81.51
N LYS A 452 81.36 3.43 -80.24
CA LYS A 452 80.59 3.94 -79.09
C LYS A 452 80.78 5.43 -78.83
N PHE A 453 79.84 6.05 -78.13
CA PHE A 453 79.89 7.45 -77.72
C PHE A 453 81.24 7.83 -77.10
N GLY A 454 81.80 8.96 -77.57
CA GLY A 454 83.11 9.45 -77.14
C GLY A 454 84.30 8.77 -77.80
N ASN A 455 84.11 7.69 -78.57
CA ASN A 455 85.18 7.15 -79.41
C ASN A 455 85.45 8.09 -80.58
N THR A 456 86.71 8.16 -80.98
CA THR A 456 87.19 8.84 -82.17
C THR A 456 87.55 7.86 -83.28
N ALA A 457 87.47 8.34 -84.51
CA ALA A 457 87.94 7.68 -85.71
C ALA A 457 88.78 8.67 -86.52
N VAL A 458 89.90 8.22 -87.07
CA VAL A 458 90.88 9.06 -87.78
C VAL A 458 90.70 8.89 -89.29
N VAL A 459 90.44 9.99 -89.98
CA VAL A 459 90.32 10.07 -91.43
C VAL A 459 91.70 10.22 -92.05
N HIS A 460 92.07 9.29 -92.94
CA HIS A 460 93.31 9.34 -93.70
C HIS A 460 92.97 9.58 -95.18
N CYS A 461 93.34 10.74 -95.72
CA CYS A 461 93.17 11.02 -97.14
C CYS A 461 94.03 10.09 -98.00
N GLU A 462 93.52 9.73 -99.18
CA GLU A 462 94.25 8.89 -100.14
C GLU A 462 95.37 9.66 -100.84
N THR A 463 96.36 8.94 -101.38
CA THR A 463 97.56 9.55 -102.00
C THR A 463 97.20 10.54 -103.10
N GLY A 464 97.57 11.80 -102.89
CA GLY A 464 97.20 12.94 -103.74
C GLY A 464 96.24 13.92 -103.07
N TYR A 465 95.69 13.59 -101.90
CA TYR A 465 94.77 14.43 -101.13
C TYR A 465 95.28 14.72 -99.70
N GLN A 466 94.91 15.88 -99.17
CA GLN A 466 95.17 16.36 -97.81
C GLN A 466 93.87 16.84 -97.16
N ILE A 467 93.81 16.82 -95.83
CA ILE A 467 92.61 17.21 -95.06
C ILE A 467 92.36 18.71 -95.18
N ASP A 468 91.16 19.07 -95.62
CA ASP A 468 90.64 20.44 -95.72
C ASP A 468 89.71 20.70 -94.52
N GLY A 469 90.31 21.03 -93.37
CA GLY A 469 89.61 21.17 -92.10
C GLY A 469 90.55 21.35 -90.91
N ALA A 470 89.96 21.60 -89.73
CA ALA A 470 90.71 21.85 -88.50
C ALA A 470 91.17 20.59 -87.75
N THR A 471 90.60 19.42 -88.06
CA THR A 471 90.85 18.14 -87.37
C THR A 471 90.70 16.96 -88.33
N ASP A 472 91.51 15.93 -88.12
CA ASP A 472 91.46 14.61 -88.77
C ASP A 472 90.53 13.60 -88.07
N THR A 473 90.12 13.90 -86.83
CA THR A 473 89.29 13.02 -86.00
C THR A 473 87.79 13.32 -86.10
N MET A 474 86.99 12.34 -86.52
CA MET A 474 85.54 12.34 -86.30
C MET A 474 85.21 11.63 -84.97
N THR A 475 84.23 12.13 -84.21
CA THR A 475 83.86 11.64 -82.87
C THR A 475 82.41 11.16 -82.85
N CYS A 476 82.11 10.04 -82.17
CA CYS A 476 80.73 9.57 -81.98
C CYS A 476 80.00 10.43 -80.93
N GLU A 477 79.03 11.23 -81.38
CA GLU A 477 78.31 12.24 -80.59
C GLU A 477 77.07 11.69 -79.86
N SER A 478 76.53 12.45 -78.91
CA SER A 478 75.37 12.07 -78.09
C SER A 478 74.04 12.04 -78.85
N ASN A 479 74.05 12.35 -80.14
CA ASN A 479 72.91 12.24 -81.08
C ASN A 479 72.89 10.88 -81.83
N GLY A 480 73.91 10.03 -81.64
CA GLY A 480 74.04 8.75 -82.36
C GLY A 480 74.66 8.85 -83.76
N MET A 481 75.29 9.98 -84.09
CA MET A 481 76.01 10.21 -85.35
C MET A 481 77.48 10.52 -85.08
N TRP A 482 78.33 10.32 -86.09
CA TRP A 482 79.70 10.81 -86.07
C TRP A 482 79.72 12.30 -86.46
N SER A 483 80.56 13.09 -85.78
CA SER A 483 80.74 14.52 -86.03
C SER A 483 81.11 14.79 -87.49
N SER A 484 80.31 15.59 -88.19
CA SER A 484 80.47 15.89 -89.61
C SER A 484 81.42 17.07 -89.86
N GLY A 485 81.96 17.16 -91.09
CA GLY A 485 82.75 18.33 -91.54
C GLY A 485 84.19 18.06 -91.98
N ILE A 486 84.63 16.80 -92.08
CA ILE A 486 85.97 16.44 -92.57
C ILE A 486 85.91 16.12 -94.08
N VAL A 487 86.79 16.74 -94.87
CA VAL A 487 86.88 16.60 -96.33
C VAL A 487 88.35 16.44 -96.74
N CYS A 488 88.62 15.73 -97.83
CA CYS A 488 89.95 15.55 -98.42
C CYS A 488 90.04 16.30 -99.77
N ALA A 489 90.95 17.28 -99.87
CA ALA A 489 91.18 18.12 -101.04
C ALA A 489 92.54 17.83 -101.71
N GLN A 490 92.67 18.08 -103.02
CA GLN A 490 93.80 17.60 -103.82
C GLN A 490 95.07 18.47 -103.68
N ILE A 491 96.24 17.83 -103.57
CA ILE A 491 97.55 18.47 -103.39
C ILE A 491 98.13 18.92 -104.74
N GLY A 492 98.64 20.16 -104.81
CA GLY A 492 99.30 20.73 -106.00
C GLY A 492 100.84 20.72 -105.96
N GLN A 493 101.47 20.76 -107.14
CA GLN A 493 102.93 20.91 -107.35
C GLN A 493 103.19 22.03 -108.38
N GLY A 494 104.40 22.61 -108.39
CA GLY A 494 104.77 23.64 -109.37
C GLY A 494 106.28 23.78 -109.64
N ASP A 495 106.59 23.84 -110.93
CA ASP A 495 107.68 24.52 -111.67
C ASP A 495 109.18 24.40 -111.28
N LEU A 496 110.04 24.32 -112.31
CA LEU A 496 111.03 25.36 -112.68
C LEU A 496 112.03 24.89 -113.77
N ASN A 497 111.84 25.30 -115.04
CA ASN A 497 112.94 25.80 -115.90
C ASN A 497 112.46 26.38 -117.24
N GLN A 498 113.32 27.21 -117.85
CA GLN A 498 113.07 27.98 -119.09
C GLN A 498 111.88 28.97 -119.01
N ASP A 499 111.52 29.54 -120.17
CA ASP A 499 110.63 30.67 -120.35
C ASP A 499 109.29 30.62 -119.60
N SER A 500 108.93 31.80 -119.08
CA SER A 500 107.71 32.15 -118.33
C SER A 500 107.65 31.75 -116.84
N ARG A 501 107.72 32.80 -116.00
CA ARG A 501 107.43 32.90 -114.54
C ARG A 501 108.42 32.29 -113.54
N SER A 502 108.82 33.14 -112.59
CA SER A 502 109.20 32.80 -111.21
C SER A 502 109.11 34.06 -110.32
N GLN A 503 108.90 33.89 -109.01
CA GLN A 503 108.89 34.94 -107.97
C GLN A 503 109.49 34.36 -106.68
N ASN A 504 110.10 35.20 -105.82
CA ASN A 504 110.71 34.77 -104.57
C ASN A 504 110.96 35.93 -103.58
N ALA A 505 111.20 35.60 -102.30
CA ALA A 505 111.52 36.48 -101.15
C ALA A 505 110.37 37.42 -100.68
N VAL A 506 110.32 37.85 -99.41
CA VAL A 506 111.28 37.74 -98.29
C VAL A 506 110.70 36.95 -97.12
#